data_AF-A0A149PYG9-F1
#
_entry.id   AF-A0A149PYG9-F1
#
_cell.length_a   1.000
_cell.length_b   1.000
_cell.length_c   1.000
_cell.angle_alpha   90.00
_cell.angle_beta   90.00
_cell.angle_gamma   90.00
#
_symmetry.space_group_name_H-M   'P 1'
#
loop_
_entity.id
_entity.type
_entity.pdbx_description
1 polymer ?
#
loop_
_entity_poly.entity_id
_entity_poly.type
_entity_poly.pdbx_seq_one_letter_code
_entity_poly.pdbx_strand_id
1 'polypeptide(L)'
;MKGEQSLISRRKGKKPASAYASEDAARLNIQRKAQLLEEVIDCAHKSADDAVRVALFLRNAPRSHFPRSLRQFHLWIDTDPLKAVIKHPIPEIRRIGNGTLSRNAELRVRVEQALSAVRTLENNQDEASGVDRPAKLTRELKAAKSQIDVLERELLSMRQKIRLVEKDRDDTKRLYENLKRKYREELEDALAGKTYRGGATVTRIRGGEDGH
;
A
#
# COMPACT_ATOMS: atom_id res chain seq x y z
N MET A 1 53.79 1.29 -39.82
CA MET A 1 52.86 0.37 -40.53
C MET A 1 51.89 -0.15 -39.48
N LYS A 2 50.73 0.49 -39.28
CA LYS A 2 49.41 0.21 -39.88
C LYS A 2 48.98 -1.28 -39.78
N GLY A 3 47.84 -1.49 -39.09
CA GLY A 3 46.97 -2.68 -39.16
C GLY A 3 47.32 -3.75 -38.13
N GLU A 4 46.43 -4.32 -37.31
CA GLU A 4 44.98 -4.36 -37.37
C GLU A 4 44.39 -4.41 -35.96
N GLN A 5 43.45 -3.50 -35.69
CA GLN A 5 42.54 -3.62 -34.57
C GLN A 5 41.54 -4.73 -34.90
N SER A 6 41.67 -5.87 -34.22
CA SER A 6 40.63 -6.91 -34.20
C SER A 6 39.40 -6.35 -33.48
N LEU A 7 38.51 -5.72 -34.24
CA LEU A 7 37.15 -5.40 -33.86
C LEU A 7 36.43 -6.70 -33.49
N ILE A 8 36.42 -7.03 -32.20
CA ILE A 8 35.52 -8.06 -31.65
C ILE A 8 34.10 -7.52 -31.84
N SER A 9 33.50 -7.86 -32.98
CA SER A 9 32.11 -7.58 -33.27
C SER A 9 31.29 -8.24 -32.16
N ARG A 10 30.65 -7.42 -31.31
CA ARG A 10 29.57 -7.86 -30.44
C ARG A 10 28.41 -8.29 -31.34
N ARG A 11 28.47 -9.52 -31.86
CA ARG A 11 27.32 -10.16 -32.46
C ARG A 11 26.25 -10.22 -31.36
N LYS A 12 25.20 -9.41 -31.51
CA LYS A 12 23.92 -9.59 -30.81
C LYS A 12 23.36 -10.93 -31.29
N GLY A 13 23.88 -12.02 -30.72
CA GLY A 13 23.47 -13.36 -31.05
C GLY A 13 22.01 -13.53 -30.67
N LYS A 14 21.16 -13.82 -31.66
CA LYS A 14 19.85 -14.42 -31.38
C LYS A 14 20.10 -15.64 -30.50
N LYS A 15 19.40 -15.73 -29.37
CA LYS A 15 19.53 -16.88 -28.47
C LYS A 15 19.28 -18.17 -29.28
N PRO A 16 20.05 -19.24 -29.10
CA PRO A 16 19.80 -20.51 -29.80
C PRO A 16 18.43 -21.05 -29.40
N ALA A 17 17.76 -21.80 -30.30
CA ALA A 17 16.43 -22.36 -30.06
C ALA A 17 16.35 -23.20 -28.76
N SER A 18 17.44 -23.85 -28.38
CA SER A 18 17.57 -24.58 -27.11
C SER A 18 17.42 -23.69 -25.86
N ALA A 19 17.87 -22.43 -25.94
CA ALA A 19 17.73 -21.49 -24.83
C ALA A 19 16.28 -21.01 -24.67
N TYR A 20 15.53 -20.85 -25.76
CA TYR A 20 14.09 -20.55 -25.71
C TYR A 20 13.28 -21.74 -25.18
N ALA A 21 13.57 -22.96 -25.64
CA ALA A 21 12.94 -24.16 -25.11
C ALA A 21 13.19 -24.36 -23.60
N SER A 22 14.39 -24.01 -23.14
CA SER A 22 14.72 -24.02 -21.71
C SER A 22 13.98 -22.93 -20.92
N GLU A 23 13.76 -21.74 -21.49
CA GLU A 23 12.98 -20.67 -20.84
C GLU A 23 11.50 -21.07 -20.74
N ASP A 24 10.92 -21.65 -21.79
CA ASP A 24 9.53 -22.11 -21.81
C ASP A 24 9.29 -23.27 -20.82
N ALA A 25 10.21 -24.24 -20.77
CA ALA A 25 10.15 -25.33 -19.81
C ALA A 25 10.23 -24.81 -18.36
N ALA A 26 11.07 -23.82 -18.10
CA ALA A 26 11.20 -23.21 -16.78
C ALA A 26 9.94 -22.41 -16.41
N ARG A 27 9.33 -21.70 -17.36
CA ARG A 27 8.05 -20.99 -17.18
C ARG A 27 6.92 -21.96 -16.87
N LEU A 28 6.82 -23.06 -17.61
CA LEU A 28 5.82 -24.10 -17.39
C LEU A 28 5.99 -24.76 -16.02
N ASN A 29 7.24 -24.99 -15.58
CA ASN A 29 7.51 -25.52 -14.25
C ASN A 29 7.08 -24.55 -13.14
N ILE A 30 7.30 -23.24 -13.31
CA ILE A 30 6.79 -22.23 -12.36
C ILE A 30 5.26 -22.25 -12.32
N GLN A 31 4.60 -22.34 -13.48
CA GLN A 31 3.14 -22.41 -13.58
C GLN A 31 2.58 -23.64 -12.88
N ARG A 32 3.13 -24.83 -13.11
CA ARG A 32 2.73 -26.07 -12.44
C ARG A 32 2.85 -25.95 -10.92
N LYS A 33 3.98 -25.43 -10.43
CA LYS A 33 4.17 -25.20 -9.00
C LYS A 33 3.16 -24.21 -8.43
N ALA A 34 2.86 -23.13 -9.14
CA ALA A 34 1.86 -22.15 -8.71
C ALA A 34 0.45 -22.76 -8.65
N GLN A 35 0.08 -23.54 -9.68
CA GLN A 35 -1.18 -24.28 -9.73
C GLN A 35 -1.33 -25.23 -8.55
N LEU A 36 -0.28 -25.96 -8.17
CA LEU A 36 -0.34 -26.83 -6.99
C LEU A 36 -0.59 -26.08 -5.68
N LEU A 37 -0.07 -24.85 -5.53
CA LEU A 37 -0.38 -24.03 -4.36
C LEU A 37 -1.85 -23.59 -4.37
N GLU A 38 -2.35 -23.18 -5.53
CA GLU A 38 -3.74 -22.77 -5.72
C GLU A 38 -4.71 -23.92 -5.50
N GLU A 39 -4.41 -25.12 -5.99
CA GLU A 39 -5.23 -26.32 -5.76
C GLU A 39 -5.34 -26.67 -4.27
N VAL A 40 -4.27 -26.49 -3.50
CA VAL A 40 -4.33 -26.66 -2.04
C VAL A 40 -5.23 -25.61 -1.39
N ILE A 41 -5.15 -24.36 -1.84
CA ILE A 41 -6.03 -23.27 -1.36
C ILE A 41 -7.48 -23.57 -1.73
N ASP A 42 -7.75 -23.97 -2.96
CA ASP A 42 -9.08 -24.32 -3.45
C ASP A 42 -9.66 -25.51 -2.70
N CYS A 43 -8.84 -26.51 -2.37
CA CYS A 43 -9.24 -27.61 -1.51
C CYS A 43 -9.69 -27.11 -0.13
N ALA A 44 -8.99 -26.15 0.48
CA ALA A 44 -9.41 -25.58 1.76
C ALA A 44 -10.74 -24.81 1.67
N HIS A 45 -11.06 -24.22 0.51
CA HIS A 45 -12.31 -23.48 0.32
C HIS A 45 -13.53 -24.36 -0.01
N LYS A 46 -13.34 -25.65 -0.34
CA LYS A 46 -14.45 -26.55 -0.70
C LYS A 46 -15.38 -26.87 0.47
N SER A 47 -14.83 -27.07 1.67
CA SER A 47 -15.59 -27.39 2.88
C SER A 47 -14.80 -27.07 4.14
N ALA A 48 -15.49 -26.93 5.27
CA ALA A 48 -14.84 -26.71 6.57
C ALA A 48 -13.93 -27.87 6.97
N ASP A 49 -14.34 -29.12 6.70
CA ASP A 49 -13.54 -30.32 6.96
C ASP A 49 -12.29 -30.37 6.09
N ASP A 50 -12.39 -29.98 4.81
CA ASP A 50 -11.23 -29.88 3.93
C ASP A 50 -10.28 -28.77 4.39
N ALA A 51 -10.79 -27.64 4.88
CA ALA A 51 -9.99 -26.57 5.46
C ALA A 51 -9.16 -27.07 6.66
N VAL A 52 -9.79 -27.84 7.56
CA VAL A 52 -9.12 -28.47 8.71
C VAL A 52 -8.03 -29.44 8.22
N ARG A 53 -8.35 -30.31 7.25
CA ARG A 53 -7.39 -31.28 6.69
C ARG A 53 -6.19 -30.58 6.06
N VAL A 54 -6.41 -29.53 5.27
CA VAL A 54 -5.35 -28.73 4.63
C VAL A 54 -4.49 -28.06 5.68
N ALA A 55 -5.08 -27.43 6.70
CA ALA A 55 -4.32 -26.77 7.74
C ALA A 55 -3.45 -27.75 8.56
N LEU A 56 -4.01 -28.91 8.92
CA LEU A 56 -3.25 -29.98 9.59
C LEU A 56 -2.08 -30.46 8.72
N PHE A 57 -2.32 -30.64 7.41
CA PHE A 57 -1.27 -30.96 6.47
C PHE A 57 -0.17 -29.89 6.45
N LEU A 58 -0.52 -28.59 6.32
CA LEU A 58 0.45 -27.50 6.26
C LEU A 58 1.28 -27.36 7.53
N ARG A 59 0.69 -27.63 8.70
CA ARG A 59 1.37 -27.58 10.01
C ARG A 59 2.33 -28.74 10.22
N ASN A 60 1.91 -29.95 9.86
CA ASN A 60 2.68 -31.17 10.10
C ASN A 60 3.68 -31.47 8.97
N ALA A 61 3.49 -30.87 7.79
CA ALA A 61 4.41 -31.01 6.68
C ALA A 61 5.78 -30.41 7.06
N PRO A 62 6.87 -31.20 6.93
CA PRO A 62 8.22 -30.67 6.99
C PRO A 62 8.39 -29.45 6.07
N ARG A 63 9.22 -28.50 6.48
CA ARG A 63 9.50 -27.28 5.69
C ARG A 63 10.10 -27.55 4.30
N SER A 64 10.57 -28.77 4.06
CA SER A 64 11.04 -29.28 2.77
C SER A 64 9.90 -29.70 1.82
N HIS A 65 8.73 -30.04 2.37
CA HIS A 65 7.62 -30.67 1.65
C HIS A 65 6.61 -29.67 1.09
N PHE A 66 6.46 -28.52 1.74
CA PHE A 66 5.58 -27.45 1.26
C PHE A 66 6.24 -26.07 1.40
N PRO A 67 6.31 -25.26 0.33
CA PRO A 67 7.01 -23.99 0.37
C PRO A 67 6.19 -22.94 1.12
N ARG A 68 6.85 -22.22 2.04
CA ARG A 68 6.26 -21.08 2.76
C ARG A 68 6.89 -19.73 2.39
N SER A 69 7.87 -19.76 1.50
CA SER A 69 8.64 -18.61 1.04
C SER A 69 9.07 -18.82 -0.41
N LEU A 70 9.39 -17.72 -1.11
CA LEU A 70 9.91 -17.78 -2.48
C LEU A 70 11.19 -18.62 -2.59
N ARG A 71 12.06 -18.55 -1.58
CA ARG A 71 13.28 -19.36 -1.53
C ARG A 71 12.96 -20.85 -1.49
N GLN A 72 12.00 -21.26 -0.65
CA GLN A 72 11.56 -22.66 -0.61
C GLN A 72 10.85 -23.05 -1.90
N PHE A 73 10.03 -22.18 -2.47
CA PHE A 73 9.35 -22.41 -3.76
C PHE A 73 10.34 -22.70 -4.89
N HIS A 74 11.48 -21.99 -4.93
CA HIS A 74 12.55 -22.28 -5.88
C HIS A 74 13.15 -23.68 -5.70
N LEU A 75 13.34 -24.10 -4.46
CA LEU A 75 13.97 -25.39 -4.10
C LEU A 75 12.98 -26.56 -4.09
N TRP A 76 11.69 -26.29 -4.12
CA TRP A 76 10.64 -27.28 -4.00
C TRP A 76 10.67 -28.28 -5.16
N ILE A 77 10.71 -29.57 -4.85
CA ILE A 77 10.76 -30.67 -5.81
C ILE A 77 9.85 -31.82 -5.41
N ASP A 78 9.70 -32.03 -4.10
CA ASP A 78 8.92 -33.13 -3.56
C ASP A 78 7.43 -32.77 -3.52
N THR A 79 6.64 -33.57 -4.23
CA THR A 79 5.18 -33.44 -4.33
C THR A 79 4.45 -34.61 -3.71
N ASP A 80 5.15 -35.64 -3.25
CA ASP A 80 4.50 -36.81 -2.66
C ASP A 80 3.59 -36.46 -1.46
N PRO A 81 3.98 -35.53 -0.57
CA PRO A 81 3.12 -35.12 0.54
C PRO A 81 1.79 -34.48 0.10
N LEU A 82 1.75 -33.85 -1.09
CA LEU A 82 0.53 -33.21 -1.58
C LEU A 82 -0.57 -34.22 -1.90
N LYS A 83 -0.24 -35.49 -2.11
CA LYS A 83 -1.24 -36.57 -2.36
C LYS A 83 -2.22 -36.75 -1.20
N ALA A 84 -1.87 -36.28 0.00
CA ALA A 84 -2.79 -36.27 1.14
C ALA A 84 -3.94 -35.26 1.00
N VAL A 85 -3.78 -34.26 0.14
CA VAL A 85 -4.73 -33.16 -0.06
C VAL A 85 -5.32 -33.18 -1.46
N ILE A 86 -4.47 -33.36 -2.47
CA ILE A 86 -4.82 -33.35 -3.89
C ILE A 86 -5.11 -34.79 -4.32
N LYS A 87 -6.32 -35.04 -4.81
CA LYS A 87 -6.82 -36.39 -5.14
C LYS A 87 -6.47 -36.87 -6.55
N HIS A 88 -5.93 -36.00 -7.40
CA HIS A 88 -5.55 -36.33 -8.78
C HIS A 88 -4.04 -36.48 -8.92
N PRO A 89 -3.56 -37.08 -10.04
CA PRO A 89 -2.14 -37.18 -10.32
C PRO A 89 -1.47 -35.80 -10.30
N ILE A 90 -0.37 -35.69 -9.57
CA ILE A 90 0.39 -34.45 -9.44
C ILE A 90 1.52 -34.46 -10.49
N PRO A 91 1.66 -33.40 -11.32
CA PRO A 91 2.74 -33.32 -12.28
C PRO A 91 4.11 -33.25 -11.59
N GLU A 92 5.12 -33.84 -12.21
CA GLU A 92 6.52 -33.69 -11.77
C GLU A 92 6.93 -32.20 -11.87
N ILE A 93 7.50 -31.70 -10.78
CA ILE A 93 8.07 -30.35 -10.68
C ILE A 93 9.58 -30.43 -10.45
N ARG A 94 10.29 -29.39 -10.89
CA ARG A 94 11.75 -29.32 -10.79
C ARG A 94 12.21 -28.08 -10.05
N ARG A 95 13.45 -28.09 -9.58
CA ARG A 95 14.10 -26.90 -9.02
C ARG A 95 14.11 -25.76 -10.05
N ILE A 96 13.82 -24.55 -9.60
CA ILE A 96 13.88 -23.35 -10.43
C ILE A 96 15.29 -22.74 -10.30
N GLY A 97 15.92 -22.41 -11.42
CA GLY A 97 17.22 -21.75 -11.45
C GLY A 97 17.15 -20.31 -10.92
N ASN A 98 18.26 -19.81 -10.36
CA ASN A 98 18.33 -18.45 -9.82
C ASN A 98 17.99 -17.41 -10.90
N GLY A 99 17.14 -16.43 -10.55
CA GLY A 99 16.75 -15.35 -11.45
C GLY A 99 15.65 -15.70 -12.47
N THR A 100 15.29 -16.97 -12.64
CA THR A 100 14.22 -17.40 -13.56
C THR A 100 12.86 -16.79 -13.18
N LEU A 101 12.54 -16.77 -11.88
CA LEU A 101 11.30 -16.18 -11.39
C LEU A 101 11.28 -14.66 -11.56
N SER A 102 12.42 -13.99 -11.37
CA SER A 102 12.55 -12.53 -11.59
C SER A 102 12.33 -12.13 -13.04
N ARG A 103 12.66 -13.01 -14.00
CA ARG A 103 12.39 -12.80 -15.44
C ARG A 103 10.92 -12.97 -15.82
N ASN A 104 10.11 -13.58 -14.95
CA ASN A 104 8.69 -13.82 -15.15
C ASN A 104 7.87 -13.09 -14.05
N ALA A 105 7.84 -11.75 -14.12
CA ALA A 105 7.28 -10.90 -13.07
C ALA A 105 5.81 -11.23 -12.72
N GLU A 106 4.98 -11.50 -13.72
CA GLU A 106 3.56 -11.87 -13.52
C GLU A 106 3.41 -13.15 -12.70
N LEU A 107 4.18 -14.19 -13.05
CA LEU A 107 4.17 -15.47 -12.32
C LEU A 107 4.74 -15.31 -10.91
N ARG A 108 5.70 -14.41 -10.72
CA ARG A 108 6.22 -14.10 -9.39
C ARG A 108 5.12 -13.53 -8.48
N VAL A 109 4.37 -12.54 -8.97
CA VAL A 109 3.26 -11.93 -8.20
C VAL A 109 2.22 -13.00 -7.83
N ARG A 110 1.85 -13.85 -8.80
CA ARG A 110 0.92 -14.97 -8.57
C ARG A 110 1.41 -15.91 -7.48
N VAL A 111 2.69 -16.30 -7.52
CA VAL A 111 3.29 -17.15 -6.49
C VAL A 111 3.34 -16.46 -5.13
N GLU A 112 3.66 -15.18 -5.06
CA GLU A 112 3.67 -14.41 -3.80
C GLU A 112 2.27 -14.35 -3.18
N GLN A 113 1.23 -14.14 -3.99
CA GLN A 113 -0.18 -14.16 -3.55
C GLN A 113 -0.58 -15.54 -3.03
N ALA A 114 -0.28 -16.61 -3.78
CA ALA A 114 -0.57 -17.99 -3.34
C ALA A 114 0.15 -18.34 -2.04
N LEU A 115 1.43 -18.00 -1.90
CA LEU A 115 2.19 -18.22 -0.66
C LEU A 115 1.61 -17.42 0.52
N SER A 116 1.10 -16.22 0.28
CA SER A 116 0.41 -15.42 1.30
C SER A 116 -0.89 -16.09 1.76
N ALA A 117 -1.71 -16.56 0.81
CA ALA A 117 -2.96 -17.26 1.11
C ALA A 117 -2.73 -18.58 1.87
N VAL A 118 -1.68 -19.34 1.54
CA VAL A 118 -1.28 -20.53 2.32
C VAL A 118 -0.97 -20.14 3.77
N ARG A 119 -0.24 -19.04 4.00
CA ARG A 119 0.08 -18.60 5.37
C ARG A 119 -1.15 -18.20 6.15
N THR A 120 -2.13 -17.56 5.51
CA THR A 120 -3.40 -17.25 6.17
C THR A 120 -4.16 -18.52 6.53
N LEU A 121 -4.16 -19.54 5.65
CA LEU A 121 -4.77 -20.84 5.97
C LEU A 121 -4.07 -21.55 7.15
N GLU A 122 -2.74 -21.47 7.23
CA GLU A 122 -1.98 -21.99 8.37
C GLU A 122 -2.36 -21.27 9.68
N ASN A 123 -2.44 -19.93 9.65
CA ASN A 123 -2.70 -19.12 10.84
C ASN A 123 -4.16 -19.10 11.28
N ASN A 124 -5.13 -19.26 10.36
CA ASN A 124 -6.56 -19.19 10.69
C ASN A 124 -7.03 -20.35 11.58
N GLN A 125 -6.28 -21.45 11.67
CA GLN A 125 -6.56 -22.54 12.62
C GLN A 125 -6.00 -22.28 14.02
N ASP A 126 -5.01 -21.41 14.18
CA ASP A 126 -4.62 -20.93 15.53
C ASP A 126 -5.78 -20.14 16.17
N GLU A 127 -6.62 -19.49 15.37
CA GLU A 127 -7.88 -18.86 15.85
C GLU A 127 -8.99 -19.88 16.16
N ALA A 128 -8.98 -21.04 15.50
CA ALA A 128 -9.94 -22.12 15.72
C ALA A 128 -9.59 -23.00 16.94
N SER A 129 -8.31 -23.11 17.30
CA SER A 129 -7.82 -23.92 18.43
C SER A 129 -8.05 -23.31 19.82
N GLY A 130 -8.59 -22.09 19.91
CA GLY A 130 -9.27 -21.57 21.10
C GLY A 130 -8.41 -21.16 22.31
N VAL A 131 -7.14 -21.56 22.38
CA VAL A 131 -6.33 -21.37 23.60
C VAL A 131 -5.97 -19.88 23.85
N ASP A 132 -5.81 -19.06 22.81
CA ASP A 132 -5.48 -17.62 22.94
C ASP A 132 -6.56 -16.67 22.39
N ARG A 133 -7.67 -17.20 21.88
CA ARG A 133 -8.76 -16.43 21.27
C ARG A 133 -9.34 -15.34 22.18
N PRO A 134 -9.65 -15.57 23.48
CA PRO A 134 -10.18 -14.51 24.33
C PRO A 134 -9.16 -13.40 24.58
N ALA A 135 -7.88 -13.73 24.75
CA ALA A 135 -6.83 -12.74 24.98
C ALA A 135 -6.56 -11.88 23.74
N LYS A 136 -6.55 -12.48 22.55
CA LYS A 136 -6.42 -11.78 21.27
C LYS A 136 -7.63 -10.86 21.01
N LEU A 137 -8.85 -11.38 21.14
CA LEU A 137 -10.08 -10.59 20.99
C LEU A 137 -10.14 -9.44 22.00
N THR A 138 -9.67 -9.64 23.24
CA THR A 138 -9.62 -8.57 24.25
C THR A 138 -8.63 -7.47 23.85
N ARG A 139 -7.47 -7.83 23.29
CA ARG A 139 -6.48 -6.86 22.79
C ARG A 139 -7.01 -6.09 21.59
N GLU A 140 -7.65 -6.78 20.65
CA GLU A 140 -8.27 -6.16 19.47
C GLU A 140 -9.42 -5.24 19.86
N LEU A 141 -10.29 -5.66 20.79
CA LEU A 141 -11.37 -4.83 21.31
C LEU A 141 -10.82 -3.59 22.03
N LYS A 142 -9.75 -3.74 22.82
CA LYS A 142 -9.06 -2.60 23.45
C LYS A 142 -8.46 -1.64 22.42
N ALA A 143 -7.82 -2.16 21.37
CA ALA A 143 -7.28 -1.35 20.29
C ALA A 143 -8.39 -0.61 19.53
N ALA A 144 -9.48 -1.29 19.20
CA ALA A 144 -10.64 -0.70 18.54
C ALA A 144 -11.30 0.40 19.40
N LYS A 145 -11.46 0.18 20.71
CA LYS A 145 -11.95 1.20 21.64
C LYS A 145 -11.03 2.42 21.69
N SER A 146 -9.72 2.20 21.81
CA SER A 146 -8.75 3.31 21.77
C SER A 146 -8.82 4.09 20.46
N GLN A 147 -9.06 3.41 19.33
CA GLN A 147 -9.21 4.06 18.04
C GLN A 147 -10.50 4.88 17.95
N ILE A 148 -11.61 4.36 18.50
CA ILE A 148 -12.86 5.12 18.63
C ILE A 148 -12.63 6.39 19.47
N ASP A 149 -11.97 6.29 20.62
CA ASP A 149 -11.69 7.45 21.48
C ASP A 149 -10.87 8.53 20.74
N VAL A 150 -9.89 8.11 19.91
CA VAL A 150 -9.10 9.03 19.07
C VAL A 150 -9.99 9.70 18.03
N LEU A 151 -10.78 8.92 17.29
CA LEU A 151 -11.69 9.44 16.27
C LEU A 151 -12.75 10.39 16.85
N GLU A 152 -13.27 10.12 18.05
CA GLU A 152 -14.20 10.99 18.75
C GLU A 152 -13.56 12.33 19.13
N ARG A 153 -12.31 12.31 19.60
CA ARG A 153 -11.54 13.55 19.89
C ARG A 153 -11.26 14.34 18.62
N GLU A 154 -10.89 13.67 17.53
CA GLU A 154 -10.70 14.31 16.23
C GLU A 154 -11.98 14.94 15.72
N LEU A 155 -13.11 14.25 15.84
CA LEU A 155 -14.43 14.74 15.45
C LEU A 155 -14.81 15.98 16.27
N LEU A 156 -14.59 15.98 17.59
CA LEU A 156 -14.79 17.16 18.44
C LEU A 156 -13.89 18.32 18.03
N SER A 157 -12.61 18.06 17.74
CA SER A 157 -11.67 19.09 17.25
C SER A 157 -12.13 19.69 15.91
N MET A 158 -12.56 18.84 14.97
CA MET A 158 -13.09 19.30 13.68
C MET A 158 -14.35 20.14 13.85
N ARG A 159 -15.28 19.75 14.74
CA ARG A 159 -16.47 20.56 15.06
C ARG A 159 -16.12 21.94 15.62
N GLN A 160 -15.12 22.01 16.50
CA GLN A 160 -14.65 23.30 17.04
C GLN A 160 -14.03 24.17 15.94
N LYS A 161 -13.20 23.59 15.06
CA LYS A 161 -12.61 24.30 13.92
C LYS A 161 -13.67 24.85 12.98
N ILE A 162 -14.71 24.06 12.66
CA ILE A 162 -15.82 24.52 11.82
C ILE A 162 -16.52 25.72 12.45
N ARG A 163 -16.83 25.67 13.75
CA ARG A 163 -17.47 26.80 14.46
C ARG A 163 -16.61 28.07 14.44
N LEU A 164 -15.28 27.93 14.57
CA LEU A 164 -14.36 29.06 14.46
C LEU A 164 -14.39 29.66 13.05
N VAL A 165 -14.31 28.83 12.01
CA VAL A 165 -14.40 29.28 10.62
C VAL A 165 -15.73 29.94 10.30
N GLU A 166 -16.85 29.40 10.81
CA GLU A 166 -18.17 30.00 10.66
C GLU A 166 -18.25 31.37 11.33
N LYS A 167 -17.68 31.50 12.53
CA LYS A 167 -17.59 32.79 13.22
C LYS A 167 -16.75 33.79 12.44
N ASP A 168 -15.56 33.38 11.98
CA ASP A 168 -14.66 34.24 11.20
C ASP A 168 -15.31 34.68 9.89
N ARG A 169 -16.05 33.79 9.22
CA ARG A 169 -16.85 34.10 8.03
C ARG A 169 -17.92 35.15 8.34
N ASP A 170 -18.64 35.00 9.44
CA ASP A 170 -19.71 35.94 9.80
C ASP A 170 -19.14 37.31 10.23
N ASP A 171 -18.02 37.33 10.94
CA ASP A 171 -17.31 38.54 11.33
C ASP A 171 -16.71 39.27 10.10
N THR A 172 -16.10 38.55 9.17
CA THR A 172 -15.62 39.12 7.89
C THR A 172 -16.76 39.63 7.02
N LYS A 173 -17.90 38.93 6.98
CA LYS A 173 -19.10 39.41 6.27
C LYS A 173 -19.62 40.72 6.85
N ARG A 174 -19.71 40.82 8.18
CA ARG A 174 -20.09 42.07 8.87
C ARG A 174 -19.10 43.20 8.60
N LEU A 175 -17.80 42.91 8.62
CA LEU A 175 -16.76 43.88 8.29
C LEU A 175 -16.94 44.40 6.86
N TYR A 176 -17.15 43.49 5.90
CA TYR A 176 -17.39 43.82 4.51
C TYR A 176 -18.64 44.68 4.31
N GLU A 177 -19.76 44.33 4.94
CA GLU A 177 -20.99 45.11 4.87
C GLU A 177 -20.82 46.52 5.47
N ASN A 178 -20.11 46.63 6.60
CA ASN A 178 -19.77 47.92 7.20
C ASN A 178 -18.86 48.75 6.29
N LEU A 179 -17.84 48.14 5.68
CA LEU A 179 -16.93 48.82 4.76
C LEU A 179 -17.67 49.29 3.49
N LYS A 180 -18.54 48.44 2.95
CA LYS A 180 -19.40 48.76 1.81
C LYS A 180 -20.39 49.89 2.13
N ARG A 181 -20.88 49.97 3.36
CA ARG A 181 -21.70 51.10 3.82
C ARG A 181 -20.87 52.39 3.86
N LYS A 182 -19.73 52.37 4.56
CA LYS A 182 -18.83 53.54 4.66
C LYS A 182 -18.39 54.06 3.28
N TYR A 183 -18.02 53.16 2.37
CA TYR A 183 -17.61 53.55 1.02
C TYR A 183 -18.76 54.20 0.22
N ARG A 184 -20.01 53.76 0.43
CA ARG A 184 -21.17 54.39 -0.17
C ARG A 184 -21.44 55.77 0.42
N GLU A 185 -21.36 55.91 1.74
CA GLU A 185 -21.47 57.20 2.43
C GLU A 185 -20.39 58.19 1.94
N GLU A 186 -19.13 57.75 1.84
CA GLU A 186 -18.02 58.55 1.31
C GLU A 186 -18.22 58.95 -0.16
N LEU A 187 -18.74 58.04 -1.00
CA LEU A 187 -19.10 58.33 -2.39
C LEU A 187 -20.22 59.36 -2.48
N GLU A 188 -21.27 59.21 -1.68
CA GLU A 188 -22.39 60.16 -1.62
C GLU A 188 -21.91 61.53 -1.14
N ASP A 189 -21.08 61.60 -0.11
CA ASP A 189 -20.47 62.85 0.38
C ASP A 189 -19.58 63.53 -0.68
N ALA A 190 -18.77 62.75 -1.40
CA ALA A 190 -17.93 63.24 -2.48
C ALA A 190 -18.76 63.76 -3.67
N LEU A 191 -19.84 63.07 -4.03
CA LEU A 191 -20.76 63.45 -5.11
C LEU A 191 -21.65 64.65 -4.73
N ALA A 192 -22.06 64.76 -3.47
CA ALA A 192 -22.86 65.87 -2.94
C ALA A 192 -22.07 67.19 -2.82
N GLY A 193 -20.77 67.19 -3.15
CA GLY A 193 -20.00 68.42 -3.33
C GLY A 193 -19.63 69.14 -2.03
N LYS A 194 -19.54 68.45 -0.90
CA LYS A 194 -18.77 68.96 0.24
C LYS A 194 -17.30 68.68 -0.01
N THR A 195 -16.64 69.58 -0.72
CA THR A 195 -15.18 69.74 -0.64
C THR A 195 -14.78 69.71 0.84
N TYR A 196 -14.09 68.67 1.26
CA TYR A 196 -13.42 68.64 2.55
C TYR A 196 -12.35 69.74 2.53
N ARG A 197 -12.71 70.96 2.96
CA ARG A 197 -11.76 71.98 3.43
C ARG A 197 -11.25 71.55 4.82
N GLY A 198 -10.62 70.38 4.89
CA GLY A 198 -9.80 69.98 6.02
C GLY A 198 -8.36 70.11 5.57
N GLY A 199 -7.77 71.27 5.80
CA GLY A 199 -6.39 71.56 5.43
C GLY A 199 -5.46 70.48 5.95
N ALA A 200 -4.58 69.98 5.07
CA ALA A 200 -3.38 69.31 5.49
C ALA A 200 -2.59 70.28 6.38
N THR A 201 -2.64 70.11 7.70
CA THR A 201 -1.62 70.63 8.59
C THR A 201 -0.35 69.83 8.31
N VAL A 202 0.42 70.32 7.36
CA VAL A 202 1.84 69.96 7.21
C VAL A 202 2.53 70.53 8.45
N THR A 203 2.64 69.73 9.51
CA THR A 203 3.54 70.01 10.62
C THR A 203 4.95 69.91 10.07
N ARG A 204 5.51 71.06 9.71
CA ARG A 204 6.92 71.25 9.39
C ARG A 204 7.72 70.81 10.61
N ILE A 205 8.33 69.62 10.54
CA ILE A 205 9.37 69.21 11.49
C ILE A 205 10.51 70.20 11.31
N ARG A 206 10.56 71.19 12.19
CA ARG A 206 11.64 72.18 12.27
C ARG A 206 12.84 71.41 12.82
N GLY A 207 13.85 71.25 12.00
CA GLY A 207 15.17 70.84 12.45
C GLY A 207 15.59 71.75 13.60
N GLY A 208 15.75 71.14 14.77
CA GLY A 208 16.56 71.67 15.86
C GLY A 208 17.82 70.83 15.88
N GLU A 209 18.84 71.34 15.21
CA GLU A 209 20.21 71.20 15.70
C GLU A 209 20.26 71.71 17.15
N ASP A 210 21.07 71.04 17.96
CA ASP A 210 21.71 71.43 19.23
C ASP A 210 21.87 70.11 20.02
N GLY A 211 23.05 69.49 20.12
CA GLY A 211 24.34 70.10 20.42
C GLY A 211 24.61 69.95 21.91
N HIS A 212 25.00 68.74 22.35
CA HIS A 212 26.05 68.43 23.34
C HIS A 212 25.98 66.98 23.82
#